data_AF-A0A317Z732-F1
#
_entry.id   AF-A0A317Z732-F1
#
_cell.length_a   1.000
_cell.length_b   1.000
_cell.length_c   1.000
_cell.angle_alpha   90.00
_cell.angle_beta   90.00
_cell.angle_gamma   90.00
#
_symmetry.space_group_name_H-M   'P 1'
#
loop_
_entity.id
_entity.type
_entity.pdbx_description
1 polymer ?
#
loop_
_entity_poly.entity_id
_entity_poly.type
_entity_poly.pdbx_seq_one_letter_code
_entity_poly.pdbx_strand_id
1 'polypeptide(L)'
;MQQRIIVTDSTSDLDHAFLKQHNVHIVPLSVTINGESYEDQKDISSESFSQYLGDSSYDFKTSQPPIGRFVETYEKLGQNGAEIISIHLSSGLSGTYQTAVQASEMVDAKVTVIDSKSISFGLGYQLQNAIRWVEEG
;
A
#
# COMPACT_ATOMS: atom_id res chain seq x y z
N MET A 1 -17.77 19.30 -1.57
CA MET A 1 -16.42 18.95 -2.06
C MET A 1 -16.41 17.46 -2.34
N GLN A 2 -15.76 17.00 -3.41
CA GLN A 2 -15.61 15.56 -3.65
C GLN A 2 -14.69 14.98 -2.59
N GLN A 3 -15.09 13.86 -1.97
CA GLN A 3 -14.28 13.17 -0.98
C GLN A 3 -13.06 12.55 -1.66
N ARG A 4 -11.86 12.86 -1.17
CA ARG A 4 -10.60 12.27 -1.65
C ARG A 4 -10.13 11.22 -0.65
N ILE A 5 -9.80 10.02 -1.13
CA ILE A 5 -9.38 8.89 -0.30
C ILE A 5 -7.96 8.50 -0.73
N ILE A 6 -7.08 8.34 0.25
CA ILE A 6 -5.69 7.95 -0.01
C ILE A 6 -5.58 6.43 0.12
N VAL A 7 -4.96 5.81 -0.87
CA VAL A 7 -4.55 4.41 -0.86
C VAL A 7 -3.03 4.34 -0.96
N THR A 8 -2.40 3.44 -0.23
CA THR A 8 -0.97 3.15 -0.29
C THR A 8 -0.73 1.65 -0.16
N ASP A 9 0.52 1.23 -0.31
CA ASP A 9 0.97 -0.11 0.09
C ASP A 9 1.66 -0.12 1.46
N SER A 10 2.03 -1.31 1.97
CA SER A 10 2.57 -1.50 3.33
C SER A 10 4.01 -1.02 3.52
N THR A 11 4.66 -0.47 2.49
CA THR A 11 6.11 -0.19 2.53
C THR A 11 6.47 1.25 2.89
N SER A 12 5.54 2.01 3.47
CA SER A 12 5.75 3.43 3.83
C SER A 12 6.47 3.65 5.17
N ASP A 13 6.58 2.62 6.01
CA ASP A 13 7.06 2.66 7.40
C ASP A 13 6.37 3.71 8.30
N LEU A 14 5.24 4.26 7.86
CA LEU A 14 4.37 5.06 8.73
C LEU A 14 3.61 4.14 9.69
N ASP A 15 3.37 4.63 10.90
CA ASP A 15 2.57 3.92 11.89
C ASP A 15 1.15 3.64 11.35
N HIS A 16 0.71 2.38 11.46
CA HIS A 16 -0.61 1.96 11.02
C HIS A 16 -1.73 2.68 11.78
N ALA A 17 -1.51 3.04 13.05
CA ALA A 17 -2.49 3.81 13.80
C ALA A 17 -2.63 5.24 13.25
N PHE A 18 -1.51 5.87 12.88
CA PHE A 18 -1.51 7.16 12.18
C PHE A 18 -2.25 7.08 10.84
N LEU A 19 -1.92 6.11 9.98
CA LEU A 19 -2.58 5.93 8.69
C LEU A 19 -4.10 5.72 8.84
N LYS A 20 -4.51 4.89 9.81
CA LYS A 20 -5.92 4.65 10.13
C LYS A 20 -6.64 5.90 10.63
N GLN A 21 -6.00 6.69 11.50
CA GLN A 21 -6.56 7.95 12.02
C GLN A 21 -6.88 8.93 10.89
N HIS A 22 -6.04 8.97 9.85
CA HIS A 22 -6.20 9.84 8.68
C HIS A 22 -6.95 9.19 7.51
N ASN A 23 -7.66 8.08 7.75
CA ASN A 23 -8.45 7.37 6.75
C ASN A 23 -7.65 6.98 5.48
N VAL A 24 -6.38 6.60 5.67
CA VAL A 24 -5.53 6.05 4.61
C VAL A 24 -5.73 4.54 4.55
N HIS A 25 -5.97 4.02 3.36
CA HIS A 25 -6.17 2.59 3.12
C HIS A 25 -4.88 1.94 2.63
N ILE A 26 -4.52 0.80 3.23
CA ILE A 26 -3.29 0.08 2.91
C ILE A 26 -3.66 -1.20 2.15
N VAL A 27 -3.03 -1.41 0.98
CA VAL A 27 -3.05 -2.68 0.25
C VAL A 27 -1.73 -3.41 0.56
N PRO A 28 -1.74 -4.44 1.43
CA PRO A 28 -0.50 -5.00 1.96
C PRO A 28 0.24 -5.83 0.91
N LEU A 29 1.57 -5.75 0.94
CA LEU A 29 2.44 -6.75 0.31
C LEU A 29 2.43 -8.04 1.13
N SER A 30 3.10 -9.08 0.63
CA SER A 30 3.29 -10.32 1.37
C SER A 30 4.76 -10.69 1.48
N VAL A 31 5.10 -11.34 2.59
CA VAL A 31 6.39 -11.98 2.83
C VAL A 31 6.17 -13.49 2.83
N THR A 32 7.02 -14.23 2.13
CA THR A 32 7.03 -15.69 2.12
C THR A 32 8.25 -16.18 2.88
N ILE A 33 8.02 -17.02 3.89
CA ILE A 33 9.05 -17.64 4.74
C ILE A 33 8.91 -19.15 4.59
N ASN A 34 9.94 -19.83 4.08
CA ASN A 34 9.93 -21.29 3.86
C ASN A 34 8.69 -21.82 3.10
N GLY A 35 8.17 -21.04 2.16
CA GLY A 35 7.01 -21.38 1.33
C GLY A 35 5.65 -21.00 1.91
N GLU A 36 5.59 -20.53 3.16
CA GLU A 36 4.37 -19.98 3.76
C GLU A 36 4.30 -18.47 3.58
N SER A 37 3.14 -17.94 3.17
CA SER A 37 2.96 -16.52 2.85
C SER A 37 2.16 -15.80 3.92
N TYR A 38 2.59 -14.58 4.26
CA TYR A 38 2.06 -13.75 5.33
C TYR A 38 1.80 -12.33 4.78
N GLU A 39 0.60 -11.77 5.01
CA GLU A 39 0.35 -10.35 4.71
C GLU A 39 1.15 -9.46 5.67
N ASP A 40 1.94 -8.54 5.10
CA ASP A 40 2.84 -7.66 5.82
C ASP A 40 2.10 -6.74 6.81
N GLN A 41 2.62 -6.64 8.02
CA GLN A 41 2.05 -5.90 9.17
C GLN A 41 0.63 -6.33 9.59
N LYS A 42 0.11 -7.43 9.04
CA LYS A 42 -1.20 -8.00 9.42
C LYS A 42 -1.07 -9.41 9.97
N ASP A 43 -0.46 -10.31 9.19
CA ASP A 43 -0.21 -11.68 9.62
C ASP A 43 1.16 -11.82 10.29
N ILE A 44 2.11 -10.92 9.97
CA ILE A 44 3.44 -10.89 10.55
C ILE A 44 3.87 -9.45 10.87
N SER A 45 4.40 -9.24 12.07
CA SER A 45 5.00 -7.96 12.49
C SER A 45 6.49 -7.93 12.20
N SER A 46 7.08 -6.74 12.09
CA SER A 46 8.54 -6.59 11.95
C SER A 46 9.32 -7.22 13.11
N GLU A 47 8.78 -7.18 14.32
CA GLU A 47 9.37 -7.84 15.50
C GLU A 47 9.37 -9.37 15.34
N SER A 48 8.24 -9.95 14.90
CA SER A 48 8.14 -11.39 14.65
C SER A 48 9.04 -11.81 13.49
N PHE A 49 9.08 -11.01 12.42
CA PHE A 49 9.95 -11.25 11.27
C PHE A 49 11.43 -11.23 11.66
N SER A 50 11.83 -10.34 12.57
CA SER A 50 13.21 -10.22 13.03
C SER A 50 13.73 -11.47 13.74
N GLN A 51 12.85 -12.33 14.27
CA GLN A 51 13.24 -13.60 14.90
C GLN A 51 13.79 -14.61 13.89
N TYR A 52 13.43 -14.48 12.61
CA TYR A 52 13.96 -15.31 11.53
C TYR A 52 15.25 -14.74 10.93
N LEU A 53 15.56 -13.47 11.18
CA LEU A 53 16.74 -12.82 10.62
C LEU A 53 18.04 -13.38 11.24
N GLY A 54 19.01 -13.67 10.39
CA GLY A 54 20.32 -14.20 10.80
C GLY A 54 20.41 -15.72 10.87
N ASP A 55 19.29 -16.42 10.74
CA ASP A 55 19.27 -17.87 10.55
C ASP A 55 19.20 -18.19 9.04
N SER A 56 20.31 -18.71 8.51
CA SER A 56 20.45 -19.06 7.09
C SER A 56 19.64 -20.28 6.66
N SER A 57 18.94 -20.95 7.58
CA SER A 57 18.01 -22.04 7.26
C SER A 57 16.67 -21.53 6.71
N TYR A 58 16.36 -20.24 6.86
CA TYR A 58 15.15 -19.63 6.32
C TYR A 58 15.38 -18.99 4.95
N ASP A 59 14.50 -19.30 3.99
CA ASP A 59 14.39 -18.60 2.70
C ASP A 59 13.30 -17.52 2.78
N PHE A 60 13.62 -16.32 2.28
CA PHE A 60 12.74 -15.16 2.31
C PHE A 60 12.47 -14.64 0.92
N LYS A 61 11.19 -14.43 0.59
CA LYS A 61 10.77 -13.74 -0.63
C LYS A 61 9.70 -12.73 -0.32
N THR A 62 9.69 -11.64 -1.05
CA THR A 62 8.59 -10.67 -1.01
C THR A 62 7.72 -10.82 -2.26
N SER A 63 6.49 -10.37 -2.18
CA SER A 63 5.57 -10.35 -3.31
C SER A 63 4.71 -9.09 -3.28
N GLN A 64 4.52 -8.49 -4.45
CA GLN A 64 3.56 -7.41 -4.64
C GLN A 64 2.13 -7.90 -4.37
N PRO A 65 1.18 -7.00 -4.05
CA PRO A 65 -0.20 -7.40 -3.85
C PRO A 65 -0.80 -7.94 -5.16
N PRO A 66 -1.67 -8.96 -5.11
CA PRO A 66 -2.36 -9.42 -6.31
C PRO A 66 -3.35 -8.36 -6.80
N ILE A 67 -3.54 -8.27 -8.12
CA ILE A 67 -4.38 -7.24 -8.76
C ILE A 67 -5.81 -7.18 -8.19
N GLY A 68 -6.39 -8.34 -7.85
CA GLY A 68 -7.73 -8.43 -7.28
C GLY A 68 -7.89 -7.63 -5.97
N ARG A 69 -6.83 -7.53 -5.15
CA ARG A 69 -6.87 -6.73 -3.91
C ARG A 69 -7.01 -5.24 -4.19
N PHE A 70 -6.34 -4.74 -5.22
CA PHE A 70 -6.50 -3.35 -5.64
C PHE A 70 -7.89 -3.10 -6.23
N VAL A 71 -8.38 -3.99 -7.10
CA VAL A 71 -9.73 -3.88 -7.67
C VAL A 71 -10.79 -3.82 -6.57
N GLU A 72 -10.79 -4.79 -5.65
CA GLU A 72 -11.72 -4.82 -4.50
C GLU A 72 -11.64 -3.53 -3.65
N THR A 73 -10.42 -3.03 -3.43
CA THR A 73 -10.18 -1.80 -2.67
C THR A 73 -10.75 -0.59 -3.40
N TYR A 74 -10.48 -0.44 -4.70
CA TYR A 74 -10.91 0.71 -5.48
C TYR A 74 -12.43 0.72 -5.70
N GLU A 75 -13.05 -0.43 -5.99
CA GLU A 75 -14.51 -0.54 -6.12
C GLU A 75 -15.21 -0.17 -4.81
N LYS A 76 -14.66 -0.62 -3.67
CA LYS A 76 -15.23 -0.31 -2.36
C LYS A 76 -15.11 1.17 -2.02
N LEU A 77 -13.96 1.78 -2.28
CA LEU A 77 -13.67 3.17 -1.87
C LEU A 77 -14.25 4.20 -2.84
N GLY A 78 -14.35 3.87 -4.14
CA GLY A 78 -14.89 4.76 -5.16
C GLY A 78 -16.42 4.92 -5.13
N GLN A 79 -17.11 4.21 -4.23
CA GLN A 79 -18.55 4.35 -4.04
C GLN A 79 -18.91 5.80 -3.71
N ASN A 80 -20.12 6.22 -4.12
CA ASN A 80 -20.62 7.58 -3.91
C ASN A 80 -19.78 8.70 -4.56
N GLY A 81 -18.93 8.36 -5.54
CA GLY A 81 -18.18 9.33 -6.34
C GLY A 81 -16.95 9.90 -5.65
N ALA A 82 -16.37 9.18 -4.68
CA ALA A 82 -15.08 9.55 -4.10
C ALA A 82 -13.94 9.39 -5.13
N GLU A 83 -12.96 10.29 -5.07
CA GLU A 83 -11.74 10.20 -5.86
C GLU A 83 -10.63 9.52 -5.07
N ILE A 84 -9.93 8.56 -5.67
CA ILE A 84 -8.87 7.81 -5.01
C ILE A 84 -7.51 8.32 -5.48
N ILE A 85 -6.64 8.65 -4.53
CA ILE A 85 -5.23 8.96 -4.76
C ILE A 85 -4.42 7.78 -4.25
N SER A 86 -3.87 6.98 -5.16
CA SER A 86 -3.17 5.74 -4.84
C SER A 86 -1.66 5.91 -5.01
N ILE A 87 -0.92 6.13 -3.91
CA ILE A 87 0.52 6.42 -3.93
C ILE A 87 1.29 5.18 -3.51
N HIS A 88 2.23 4.73 -4.34
CA HIS A 88 2.93 3.45 -4.13
C HIS A 88 4.44 3.58 -4.16
N LEU A 89 5.12 2.59 -3.59
CA LEU A 89 6.57 2.47 -3.69
C LEU A 89 7.06 2.48 -5.14
N SER A 90 8.33 2.81 -5.29
CA SER A 90 9.01 2.98 -6.57
C SER A 90 8.75 1.82 -7.52
N SER A 91 8.29 2.13 -8.73
CA SER A 91 8.20 1.15 -9.82
C SER A 91 9.54 0.49 -10.18
N GLY A 92 10.67 1.10 -9.79
CA GLY A 92 12.00 0.52 -9.95
C GLY A 92 12.34 -0.57 -8.92
N LEU A 93 11.54 -0.71 -7.86
CA LEU A 93 11.76 -1.68 -6.78
C LEU A 93 10.70 -2.80 -6.77
N SER A 94 9.47 -2.50 -7.20
CA SER A 94 8.35 -3.45 -7.17
C SER A 94 7.34 -3.18 -8.29
N GLY A 95 6.65 -4.24 -8.74
CA GLY A 95 5.52 -4.15 -9.66
C GLY A 95 4.20 -3.69 -9.00
N THR A 96 4.19 -3.35 -7.70
CA THR A 96 3.00 -2.83 -7.00
C THR A 96 2.40 -1.62 -7.72
N TYR A 97 3.21 -0.62 -8.10
CA TYR A 97 2.72 0.54 -8.87
C TYR A 97 2.01 0.11 -10.16
N GLN A 98 2.64 -0.77 -10.94
CA GLN A 98 2.08 -1.21 -12.21
C GLN A 98 0.78 -2.01 -12.02
N THR A 99 0.69 -2.78 -10.93
CA THR A 99 -0.53 -3.52 -10.55
C THR A 99 -1.66 -2.58 -10.17
N ALA A 100 -1.35 -1.54 -9.40
CA ALA A 100 -2.31 -0.48 -9.05
C ALA A 100 -2.83 0.25 -10.29
N VAL A 101 -1.94 0.57 -11.25
CA VAL A 101 -2.35 1.15 -12.56
C VAL A 101 -3.31 0.22 -13.29
N GLN A 102 -2.97 -1.06 -13.45
CA GLN A 102 -3.86 -2.02 -14.14
C GLN A 102 -5.21 -2.15 -13.43
N ALA A 103 -5.22 -2.25 -12.10
CA ALA A 103 -6.45 -2.31 -11.33
C ALA A 103 -7.30 -1.03 -11.46
N SER A 104 -6.67 0.15 -11.59
CA SER A 104 -7.40 1.41 -11.82
C SER A 104 -8.13 1.46 -13.17
N GLU A 105 -7.64 0.74 -14.17
CA GLU A 105 -8.27 0.62 -15.49
C GLU A 105 -9.41 -0.42 -15.51
N MET A 106 -9.54 -1.22 -14.45
CA MET A 106 -10.54 -2.30 -14.34
C MET A 106 -11.80 -1.88 -13.56
N VAL A 107 -11.83 -0.67 -13.02
CA VAL A 107 -12.91 -0.18 -12.13
C VAL A 107 -13.49 1.12 -12.65
N ASP A 108 -14.76 1.37 -12.35
CA ASP A 108 -15.43 2.66 -12.70
C ASP A 108 -15.01 3.81 -11.76
N ALA A 109 -14.32 3.50 -10.66
CA ALA A 109 -13.86 4.48 -9.69
C ALA A 109 -12.82 5.43 -10.30
N LYS A 110 -12.88 6.72 -9.93
CA LYS A 110 -11.87 7.70 -10.35
C LYS A 110 -10.60 7.54 -9.51
N VAL A 111 -9.63 6.80 -10.03
CA VAL A 111 -8.35 6.53 -9.36
C VAL A 111 -7.21 7.26 -10.06
N THR A 112 -6.37 7.97 -9.30
CA THR A 112 -5.09 8.50 -9.76
C THR A 112 -3.97 7.73 -9.08
N VAL A 113 -3.19 6.98 -9.85
CA VAL A 113 -2.07 6.18 -9.34
C VAL A 113 -0.76 6.96 -9.48
N ILE A 114 0.00 7.08 -8.39
CA ILE A 114 1.24 7.84 -8.31
C ILE A 114 2.39 6.90 -7.96
N ASP A 115 3.40 6.88 -8.82
CA ASP A 115 4.70 6.29 -8.51
C ASP A 115 5.49 7.27 -7.65
N SER A 116 5.68 6.95 -6.36
CA SER A 116 6.41 7.81 -5.43
C SER A 116 7.90 7.94 -5.77
N LYS A 117 8.44 7.05 -6.62
CA LYS A 117 9.88 6.89 -6.86
C LYS A 117 10.69 6.69 -5.57
N SER A 118 10.04 6.24 -4.49
CA SER A 118 10.63 6.09 -3.17
C SER A 118 10.10 4.83 -2.46
N ILE A 119 10.53 4.62 -1.22
CA ILE A 119 10.08 3.55 -0.32
C ILE A 119 10.31 4.03 1.11
N SER A 120 9.76 3.34 2.12
CA SER A 120 9.91 3.68 3.54
C SER A 120 9.47 5.13 3.78
N PHE A 121 10.15 5.86 4.66
CA PHE A 121 9.84 7.25 4.98
C PHE A 121 9.86 8.20 3.78
N GLY A 122 10.53 7.87 2.68
CA GLY A 122 10.45 8.67 1.46
C GLY A 122 9.06 8.59 0.79
N LEU A 123 8.39 7.43 0.85
CA LEU A 123 6.97 7.29 0.53
C LEU A 123 6.12 7.91 1.66
N GLY A 124 6.47 7.66 2.92
CA GLY A 124 5.78 8.19 4.09
C GLY A 124 5.64 9.73 4.08
N TYR A 125 6.69 10.47 3.75
CA TYR A 125 6.62 11.94 3.67
C TYR A 125 5.71 12.44 2.54
N GLN A 126 5.60 11.70 1.44
CA GLN A 126 4.64 12.02 0.39
C GLN A 126 3.21 11.79 0.87
N LEU A 127 2.96 10.70 1.59
CA LEU A 127 1.66 10.41 2.20
C LEU A 127 1.25 11.46 3.23
N GLN A 128 2.16 11.88 4.12
CA GLN A 128 1.88 12.93 5.11
C GLN A 128 1.48 14.26 4.45
N ASN A 129 2.15 14.64 3.36
CA ASN A 129 1.77 15.82 2.60
C ASN A 129 0.43 15.64 1.88
N ALA A 130 0.18 14.48 1.27
CA ALA A 130 -1.09 14.18 0.63
C ALA A 130 -2.26 14.23 1.63
N ILE A 131 -2.10 13.66 2.83
CA ILE A 131 -3.07 13.73 3.93
C ILE A 131 -3.37 15.18 4.26
N ARG A 132 -2.33 15.98 4.52
CA ARG A 132 -2.49 17.41 4.85
C ARG A 132 -3.27 18.17 3.76
N TRP A 133 -2.92 17.96 2.49
CA TRP A 133 -3.62 18.62 1.37
C TRP A 133 -5.07 18.16 1.23
N VAL A 134 -5.38 16.88 1.48
CA VAL A 134 -6.75 16.38 1.46
C VAL A 134 -7.59 17.01 2.58
N GLU A 135 -7.00 17.21 3.76
CA GLU A 135 -7.67 17.84 4.92
C GLU A 135 -7.87 19.35 4.75
N GLU A 136 -6.98 20.03 4.01
CA GLU A 136 -7.07 21.46 3.70
C GLU A 136 -8.13 21.80 2.62
N GLY A 137 -8.51 20.84 1.77
CA GLY A 137 -9.53 20.97 0.71
C GLY A 137 -8.98 21.18 -0.70
#